data_AF-A0A0U2Q599-F1
#
_entry.id   AF-A0A0U2Q599-F1
#
_cell.length_a   1.000
_cell.length_b   1.000
_cell.length_c   1.000
_cell.angle_alpha   90.00
_cell.angle_beta   90.00
_cell.angle_gamma   90.00
#
_symmetry.space_group_name_H-M   'P 1'
#
loop_
_entity.id
_entity.type
_entity.pdbx_description
1 polymer ?
#
loop_
_entity_poly.entity_id
_entity_poly.type
_entity_poly.pdbx_seq_one_letter_code
_entity_poly.pdbx_strand_id
1 'polypeptide(L)'
;MTYPEIGNYGVNTDDLESPKPHLAGFVVREWSRRDSNFRSQGNLDNYLKQHGIPGIAGIDTRALVRRLRSAGAMKGVLSSSDLNDASLVAKAKASPGLVGRDLVREVIPQQPVVWTEKLHELMRSDSTAAAAGSTSPDANLNGSGP
;
A
#
# COMPACT_ATOMS: atom_id res chain seq x y z
N MET A 1 -0.45 -11.79 3.76
CA MET A 1 0.98 -11.52 3.53
C MET A 1 1.80 -12.79 3.65
N THR A 2 2.86 -12.93 2.86
CA THR A 2 3.79 -14.09 2.90
C THR A 2 4.87 -13.93 3.95
N TYR A 3 5.34 -12.71 4.20
CA TYR A 3 6.25 -12.42 5.31
C TYR A 3 5.52 -12.66 6.65
N PRO A 4 6.13 -13.38 7.61
CA PRO A 4 5.42 -13.89 8.77
C PRO A 4 5.03 -12.81 9.79
N GLU A 5 5.90 -11.83 10.05
CA GLU A 5 5.66 -10.78 11.04
C GLU A 5 5.24 -9.47 10.37
N ILE A 6 4.02 -9.01 10.63
CA ILE A 6 3.48 -7.81 9.97
C ILE A 6 3.08 -6.75 10.99
N GLY A 7 3.39 -5.49 10.69
CA GLY A 7 3.07 -4.33 11.53
C GLY A 7 4.21 -3.83 12.42
N ASN A 8 5.40 -4.44 12.32
CA ASN A 8 6.58 -4.07 13.10
C ASN A 8 7.06 -2.63 12.85
N TYR A 9 6.83 -2.07 11.66
CA TYR A 9 7.17 -0.68 11.35
C TYR A 9 6.05 0.33 11.63
N GLY A 10 4.88 -0.13 12.09
CA GLY A 10 3.70 0.70 12.21
C GLY A 10 3.19 1.19 10.86
N VAL A 11 2.50 2.33 10.89
CA VAL A 11 2.00 3.04 9.71
C VAL A 11 2.47 4.50 9.76
N ASN A 12 2.57 5.11 8.59
CA ASN A 12 2.84 6.54 8.44
C ASN A 12 2.14 7.07 7.18
N THR A 13 1.92 8.37 7.14
CA THR A 13 1.26 9.04 6.02
C THR A 13 2.10 9.05 4.74
N ASP A 14 3.42 9.03 4.87
CA ASP A 14 4.34 9.18 3.74
C ASP A 14 4.41 7.91 2.87
N ASP A 15 4.12 6.74 3.45
CA ASP A 15 4.10 5.45 2.75
C ASP A 15 2.70 5.11 2.18
N LEU A 16 1.74 6.04 2.22
CA LEU A 16 0.39 5.82 1.69
C LEU A 16 0.35 6.02 0.17
N GLU A 17 0.16 4.93 -0.56
CA GLU A 17 0.06 4.93 -2.04
C GLU A 17 -1.33 5.39 -2.57
N SER A 18 -2.26 5.71 -1.68
CA SER A 18 -3.61 6.16 -2.03
C SER A 18 -4.29 6.84 -0.84
N PRO A 19 -5.35 7.65 -1.06
CA PRO A 19 -6.06 8.32 0.02
C PRO A 19 -6.70 7.38 1.06
N LYS A 20 -6.91 6.11 0.71
CA LYS A 20 -7.43 5.08 1.60
C LYS A 20 -6.97 3.69 1.17
N PRO A 21 -6.85 2.72 2.09
CA PRO A 21 -6.57 1.33 1.72
C PRO A 21 -7.73 0.75 0.90
N HIS A 22 -7.40 0.05 -0.18
CA HIS A 22 -8.38 -0.58 -1.09
C HIS A 22 -8.60 -2.08 -0.83
N LEU A 23 -7.89 -2.67 0.13
CA LEU A 23 -8.03 -4.07 0.47
C LEU A 23 -9.33 -4.32 1.27
N ALA A 24 -10.03 -5.42 0.96
CA ALA A 24 -11.27 -5.80 1.64
C ALA A 24 -11.04 -6.52 2.98
N GLY A 25 -9.82 -7.01 3.22
CA GLY A 25 -9.45 -7.72 4.43
C GLY A 25 -7.97 -8.09 4.45
N PHE A 26 -7.43 -8.30 5.65
CA PHE A 26 -5.99 -8.49 5.83
C PHE A 26 -5.69 -9.80 6.58
N VAL A 27 -4.89 -10.68 5.96
CA VAL A 27 -4.57 -12.01 6.51
C VAL A 27 -3.07 -12.10 6.75
N VAL A 28 -2.67 -12.36 7.99
CA VAL A 28 -1.26 -12.47 8.41
C VAL A 28 -1.01 -13.71 9.26
N ARG A 29 0.26 -14.09 9.35
CA ARG A 29 0.68 -15.17 10.24
C ARG A 29 0.84 -14.64 11.66
N GLU A 30 1.73 -13.68 11.87
CA GLU A 30 1.91 -12.97 13.13
C GLU A 30 1.65 -11.48 12.92
N TRP A 31 0.95 -10.89 13.88
CA TRP A 31 0.79 -9.44 13.98
C TRP A 31 1.69 -8.90 15.09
N SER A 32 2.53 -7.92 14.76
CA SER A 32 3.39 -7.27 15.74
C SER A 32 2.56 -6.32 16.60
N ARG A 33 2.45 -6.64 17.90
CA ARG A 33 1.67 -5.84 18.87
C ARG A 33 2.26 -4.45 19.13
N ARG A 34 3.55 -4.28 18.87
CA ARG A 34 4.28 -3.03 19.05
C ARG A 34 5.00 -2.69 17.76
N ASP A 35 4.75 -1.48 17.27
CA ASP A 35 5.54 -0.87 16.22
C ASP A 35 6.84 -0.26 16.78
N SER A 36 7.91 -0.37 16.02
CA SER A 36 9.23 0.19 16.33
C SER A 36 9.90 0.66 15.04
N ASN A 37 9.58 1.90 14.66
CA ASN A 37 10.22 2.63 13.57
C ASN A 37 10.21 4.11 13.92
N PHE A 38 11.30 4.83 13.61
CA PHE A 38 11.37 6.28 13.81
C PHE A 38 10.32 7.05 12.99
N ARG A 39 9.85 6.46 11.87
CA ARG A 39 8.78 7.01 11.02
C ARG A 39 7.39 6.61 11.48
N SER A 40 7.24 5.71 12.47
CA SER A 40 5.92 5.23 12.88
C SER A 40 5.09 6.37 13.49
N GLN A 41 3.87 6.52 13.00
CA GLN A 41 2.86 7.45 13.51
C GLN A 41 1.68 6.72 14.16
N GLY A 42 1.69 5.38 14.16
CA GLY A 42 0.65 4.55 14.74
C GLY A 42 0.82 3.08 14.41
N ASN A 43 0.05 2.22 15.07
CA ASN A 43 0.07 0.78 14.81
C ASN A 43 -0.91 0.36 13.69
N LEU A 44 -0.62 -0.79 13.09
CA LEU A 44 -1.41 -1.34 11.98
C LEU A 44 -2.86 -1.68 12.36
N ASP A 45 -3.11 -2.16 13.59
CA ASP A 45 -4.45 -2.54 14.04
C ASP A 45 -5.40 -1.34 14.10
N ASN A 46 -4.94 -0.21 14.65
CA ASN A 46 -5.68 1.03 14.69
C ASN A 46 -5.96 1.57 13.27
N TYR A 47 -4.97 1.48 12.38
CA TYR A 47 -5.14 1.88 10.98
C TYR A 47 -6.23 1.05 10.28
N LEU A 48 -6.20 -0.29 10.42
CA LEU A 48 -7.23 -1.16 9.84
C LEU A 48 -8.61 -0.87 10.43
N LYS A 49 -8.72 -0.66 11.75
CA LYS A 49 -9.98 -0.29 12.43
C LYS A 49 -10.53 1.04 11.95
N GLN A 50 -9.68 2.06 11.80
CA GLN A 50 -10.06 3.39 11.30
C GLN A 50 -10.67 3.31 9.89
N HIS A 51 -10.18 2.40 9.05
CA HIS A 51 -10.68 2.19 7.70
C HIS A 51 -11.76 1.11 7.59
N GLY A 52 -12.21 0.52 8.71
CA GLY A 52 -13.24 -0.51 8.73
C GLY A 52 -12.82 -1.83 8.05
N ILE A 53 -11.53 -2.15 8.05
CA ILE A 53 -10.98 -3.34 7.38
C ILE A 53 -10.84 -4.50 8.38
N PRO A 54 -11.47 -5.66 8.12
CA PRO A 54 -11.28 -6.83 8.96
C PRO A 54 -9.89 -7.43 8.76
N GLY A 55 -9.22 -7.72 9.88
CA GLY A 55 -7.93 -8.41 9.92
C GLY A 55 -8.03 -9.75 10.65
N ILE A 56 -7.20 -10.73 10.26
CA ILE A 56 -7.02 -11.99 10.98
C ILE A 56 -5.54 -12.36 11.06
N ALA A 57 -5.09 -12.74 12.26
CA ALA A 57 -3.75 -13.22 12.56
C ALA A 57 -3.79 -14.68 13.02
N GLY A 58 -2.62 -15.33 13.10
CA GLY A 58 -2.49 -16.74 13.49
C GLY A 58 -2.70 -17.73 12.33
N ILE A 59 -2.94 -17.25 11.11
CA ILE A 59 -3.18 -18.11 9.94
C ILE A 59 -1.85 -18.66 9.41
N ASP A 60 -1.80 -19.95 9.07
CA ASP A 60 -0.70 -20.48 8.26
C ASP A 60 -0.79 -19.93 6.83
N THR A 61 -0.24 -18.73 6.64
CA THR A 61 -0.21 -18.05 5.34
C THR A 61 0.65 -18.79 4.32
N ARG A 62 1.59 -19.65 4.75
CA ARG A 62 2.40 -20.48 3.85
C ARG A 62 1.55 -21.60 3.25
N ALA A 63 0.76 -22.29 4.07
CA ALA A 63 -0.20 -23.29 3.58
C ALA A 63 -1.26 -22.64 2.67
N LEU A 64 -1.79 -21.48 3.06
CA LEU A 64 -2.75 -20.73 2.24
C LEU A 64 -2.18 -20.35 0.87
N VAL A 65 -0.97 -19.77 0.83
CA VAL A 65 -0.33 -19.36 -0.43
C VAL A 65 0.05 -20.57 -1.29
N ARG A 66 0.46 -21.70 -0.69
CA ARG A 66 0.67 -22.95 -1.45
C ARG A 66 -0.62 -23.38 -2.14
N ARG A 67 -1.76 -23.33 -1.45
CA ARG A 67 -3.07 -23.67 -2.01
C ARG A 67 -3.46 -22.72 -3.15
N LEU A 68 -3.28 -21.41 -2.97
CA LEU A 68 -3.51 -20.40 -4.01
C LEU A 68 -2.61 -20.59 -5.24
N ARG A 69 -1.36 -21.00 -5.03
CA ARG A 69 -0.43 -21.28 -6.14
C ARG A 69 -0.86 -22.48 -6.97
N SER A 70 -1.35 -23.54 -6.32
CA SER A 70 -1.79 -24.75 -7.00
C SER A 70 -3.18 -24.62 -7.63
N ALA A 71 -4.12 -23.97 -6.94
CA ALA A 71 -5.52 -23.88 -7.37
C ALA A 71 -5.86 -22.59 -8.14
N GLY A 72 -4.94 -21.63 -8.19
CA GLY A 72 -5.18 -20.30 -8.72
C GLY A 72 -5.85 -19.35 -7.71
N ALA A 73 -6.20 -18.14 -8.17
CA ALA A 73 -6.87 -17.15 -7.35
C ALA A 73 -8.25 -17.66 -6.91
N MET A 74 -8.53 -17.54 -5.60
CA MET A 74 -9.78 -18.00 -4.99
C MET A 74 -10.50 -16.85 -4.31
N LYS A 75 -11.83 -16.88 -4.33
CA LYS A 75 -12.67 -15.98 -3.52
C LYS A 75 -12.63 -16.43 -2.06
N GLY A 76 -12.54 -15.49 -1.15
CA GLY A 76 -12.53 -15.71 0.29
C GLY A 76 -13.44 -14.73 1.01
N VAL A 77 -13.82 -15.08 2.24
CA VAL A 77 -14.62 -14.24 3.13
C VAL A 77 -13.96 -14.24 4.51
N LEU A 78 -13.89 -13.06 5.12
CA LEU A 78 -13.54 -12.89 6.53
C LEU A 78 -14.80 -12.40 7.27
N SER A 79 -15.08 -12.95 8.44
CA SER A 79 -16.25 -12.62 9.23
C SER A 79 -15.93 -12.69 10.72
N SER A 80 -16.41 -11.69 11.47
CA SER A 80 -16.37 -11.65 12.93
C SER A 80 -17.75 -11.82 13.57
N SER A 81 -18.82 -11.83 12.76
CA SER A 81 -20.22 -11.88 13.23
C SER A 81 -20.93 -13.16 12.83
N ASP A 82 -20.80 -13.56 11.57
CA ASP A 82 -21.27 -14.87 11.09
C ASP A 82 -20.18 -15.91 11.32
N LEU A 83 -20.48 -16.90 12.17
CA LEU A 83 -19.59 -18.00 12.54
C LEU A 83 -20.00 -19.33 11.90
N ASN A 84 -20.98 -19.33 10.99
CA ASN A 84 -21.44 -20.55 10.32
C ASN A 84 -20.63 -20.82 9.04
N ASP A 85 -19.83 -21.89 9.05
CA ASP A 85 -18.97 -22.27 7.93
C ASP A 85 -19.72 -22.43 6.60
N ALA A 86 -20.89 -23.08 6.62
CA ALA A 86 -21.67 -23.31 5.40
C ALA A 86 -22.18 -21.99 4.80
N SER A 87 -22.61 -21.06 5.67
CA SER A 87 -22.99 -19.70 5.28
C SER A 87 -21.82 -18.94 4.66
N LEU A 88 -20.64 -18.98 5.29
CA LEU A 88 -19.45 -18.29 4.81
C LEU A 88 -18.96 -18.85 3.45
N VAL A 89 -19.01 -20.17 3.28
CA VAL A 89 -18.68 -20.82 2.00
C VAL A 89 -19.68 -20.42 0.91
N ALA A 90 -20.98 -20.35 1.24
CA ALA A 90 -22.00 -19.88 0.30
C ALA A 90 -21.75 -18.42 -0.12
N LYS A 91 -21.44 -17.53 0.83
CA LYS A 91 -21.06 -16.13 0.56
C LYS A 91 -19.83 -16.02 -0.33
N ALA A 92 -18.78 -16.80 -0.06
CA ALA A 92 -17.57 -16.81 -0.88
C ALA A 92 -17.84 -17.26 -2.32
N LYS A 93 -18.69 -18.28 -2.50
CA LYS A 93 -19.11 -18.77 -3.82
C LYS A 93 -19.99 -17.76 -4.57
N ALA A 94 -20.89 -17.09 -3.86
CA ALA A 94 -21.79 -16.07 -4.43
C ALA A 94 -21.10 -14.74 -4.72
N SER A 95 -19.96 -14.45 -4.07
CA SER A 95 -19.21 -13.21 -4.26
C SER A 95 -18.87 -12.98 -5.74
N PRO A 96 -19.05 -11.76 -6.27
CA PRO A 96 -18.72 -11.47 -7.66
C PRO A 96 -17.23 -11.68 -7.91
N GLY A 97 -16.91 -12.33 -9.03
CA GLY A 97 -15.53 -12.50 -9.48
C GLY A 97 -14.90 -11.20 -9.94
N LEU A 98 -13.59 -11.23 -10.23
CA LEU A 98 -12.89 -10.11 -10.85
C LEU A 98 -13.15 -10.03 -12.36
N VAL A 99 -13.39 -11.17 -13.00
CA VAL A 99 -13.65 -11.23 -14.45
C VAL A 99 -14.96 -10.53 -14.76
N GLY A 100 -14.90 -9.49 -15.60
CA GLY A 100 -16.06 -8.71 -16.02
C GLY A 100 -16.45 -7.55 -15.09
N ARG A 101 -15.69 -7.29 -14.01
CA ARG A 101 -15.88 -6.08 -13.17
C ARG A 101 -15.02 -4.93 -13.67
N ASP A 102 -15.64 -3.76 -13.80
CA ASP A 102 -14.94 -2.50 -14.05
C ASP A 102 -14.51 -1.86 -12.72
N LEU A 103 -13.39 -2.37 -12.18
CA LEU A 103 -12.79 -1.83 -10.95
C LEU A 103 -12.15 -0.45 -11.17
N VAL A 104 -11.85 -0.08 -12.42
CA VAL A 104 -11.23 1.22 -12.74
C VAL A 104 -12.17 2.34 -12.35
N ARG A 105 -13.45 2.21 -12.70
CA ARG A 105 -14.49 3.17 -12.31
C ARG A 105 -14.65 3.36 -10.80
N GLU A 106 -14.29 2.35 -10.01
CA GLU A 106 -14.41 2.41 -8.54
C GLU A 106 -13.26 3.20 -7.88
N VAL A 107 -12.14 3.37 -8.57
CA VAL A 107 -10.91 3.98 -8.01
C VAL A 107 -10.43 5.23 -8.76
N ILE A 108 -10.96 5.49 -9.95
CA ILE A 108 -10.55 6.66 -10.75
C ILE A 108 -10.91 7.99 -10.04
N PRO A 109 -10.03 9.00 -10.10
CA PRO A 109 -10.37 10.35 -9.64
C PRO A 109 -11.59 10.88 -10.39
N GLN A 110 -12.48 11.57 -9.67
CA GLN A 110 -13.71 12.15 -10.25
C GLN A 110 -13.40 13.31 -11.21
N GLN A 111 -12.23 13.92 -11.07
CA GLN A 111 -11.76 15.05 -11.89
C GLN A 111 -10.27 14.86 -12.19
N PRO A 112 -9.76 15.41 -13.31
CA PRO A 112 -8.34 15.42 -13.61
C PRO A 112 -7.54 16.11 -12.49
N VAL A 113 -6.40 15.54 -12.13
CA VAL A 113 -5.49 16.09 -11.12
C VAL A 113 -4.09 16.21 -11.73
N VAL A 114 -3.44 17.34 -11.50
CA VAL A 114 -2.03 17.52 -11.86
C VAL A 114 -1.18 17.01 -10.70
N TRP A 115 -0.26 16.09 -10.99
CA TRP A 115 0.68 15.59 -10.00
C TRP A 115 1.88 16.54 -9.89
N THR A 116 1.99 17.24 -8.76
CA THR A 116 3.09 18.19 -8.48
C THR A 116 3.91 17.81 -7.26
N GLU A 117 3.70 16.62 -6.72
CA GLU A 117 4.38 16.17 -5.50
C GLU A 117 5.88 15.98 -5.75
N LYS A 118 6.70 16.40 -4.78
CA LYS A 118 8.16 16.35 -4.86
C LYS A 118 8.68 15.07 -4.22
N LEU A 119 9.89 14.68 -4.58
CA LEU A 119 10.59 13.58 -3.94
C LEU A 119 10.72 13.83 -2.42
N HIS A 120 10.42 12.80 -1.63
CA HIS A 120 10.52 12.80 -0.17
C HIS A 120 11.94 13.16 0.28
N GLU A 121 12.04 13.85 1.43
CA GLU A 121 13.31 14.32 1.99
C GLU A 121 14.34 13.22 2.22
N LEU A 122 13.90 12.04 2.66
CA LEU A 122 14.78 10.90 2.92
C LEU A 122 15.38 10.29 1.65
N MET A 123 14.79 10.57 0.48
CA MET A 123 15.29 10.12 -0.81
C MET A 123 16.14 11.18 -1.52
N ARG A 124 16.25 12.39 -0.96
CA ARG A 124 17.16 13.41 -1.48
C ARG A 124 18.58 12.98 -1.14
N SER A 125 19.42 12.86 -2.17
CA SER A 125 20.86 12.71 -1.95
C SER A 125 21.47 14.09 -1.76
N ASP A 126 22.48 14.21 -0.90
CA ASP A 126 23.28 15.43 -0.75
C ASP A 126 23.91 15.87 -2.09
N SER A 127 24.06 14.94 -3.04
CA SER A 127 24.53 15.17 -4.40
C SER A 127 23.57 16.03 -5.24
N THR A 128 22.27 16.03 -4.94
CA THR A 128 21.27 16.85 -5.67
C THR A 128 21.24 18.31 -5.26
N ALA A 129 21.83 18.68 -4.11
CA ALA A 129 21.95 20.06 -3.68
C ALA A 129 23.03 20.84 -4.46
N ALA A 130 24.07 20.17 -4.98
CA ALA A 130 25.19 20.81 -5.67
C ALA A 130 24.88 21.25 -7.11
N ALA A 131 23.86 20.68 -7.76
CA ALA A 131 23.54 20.96 -9.16
C ALA A 131 22.65 22.21 -9.38
N ALA A 132 22.08 22.78 -8.31
CA ALA A 132 21.16 23.93 -8.40
C ALA A 132 21.87 25.30 -8.29
N GLY A 133 23.20 25.33 -8.23
CA GLY A 133 23.98 26.52 -7.85
C GLY A 133 24.92 27.13 -8.90
N SER A 134 25.01 26.61 -10.13
CA SER A 134 25.95 27.15 -11.13
C SER A 134 25.25 27.90 -12.27
N THR A 135 24.65 29.05 -11.96
CA THR A 135 24.54 30.14 -12.94
C THR A 135 25.57 31.19 -12.58
N SER A 136 26.78 31.06 -13.16
CA SER A 136 27.78 32.13 -13.11
C SER A 136 27.32 33.32 -13.95
N PRO A 137 27.48 34.57 -13.47
CA PRO A 137 27.26 35.77 -14.27
C PRO A 137 28.48 36.07 -15.14
N ASP A 138 28.21 36.51 -16.38
CA ASP A 138 29.06 37.28 -17.30
C ASP A 138 30.47 36.78 -17.67
N ALA A 139 30.64 36.50 -18.96
CA ALA A 139 31.88 36.78 -19.68
C ALA A 139 31.56 37.24 -21.11
N ASN A 140 31.37 38.56 -21.23
CA ASN A 140 31.43 39.31 -22.48
C ASN A 140 32.88 39.30 -23.00
N LEU A 141 33.13 38.76 -24.19
CA LEU A 141 34.34 39.03 -24.97
C LEU A 141 34.01 39.13 -26.47
N ASN A 142 33.91 40.37 -26.93
CA ASN A 142 34.13 40.76 -28.32
C ASN A 142 35.47 40.22 -28.84
N GLY A 143 35.50 39.76 -30.10
CA GLY A 143 36.73 39.45 -30.82
C GLY A 143 36.50 39.39 -32.33
N SER A 144 36.87 40.48 -33.00
CA SER A 144 36.76 40.72 -34.44
C SER A 144 37.71 39.86 -35.30
N GLY A 145 37.22 39.46 -36.48
CA GLY A 145 37.98 39.33 -37.74
C GLY A 145 38.76 38.04 -38.01
N PRO A 146 39.21 37.79 -39.26
CA PRO A 146 39.14 38.66 -40.46
C PRO A 146 37.97 38.35 -41.41
#